data_AF-A0A8J7ZFM9-F1
#
_entry.id   AF-A0A8J7ZFM9-F1
#
_cell.length_a   1.000
_cell.length_b   1.000
_cell.length_c   1.000
_cell.angle_alpha   90.00
_cell.angle_beta   90.00
_cell.angle_gamma   90.00
#
_symmetry.space_group_name_H-M   'P 1'
#
loop_
_entity.id
_entity.type
_entity.pdbx_description
1 polymer ?
#
loop_
_entity_poly.entity_id
_entity_poly.type
_entity_poly.pdbx_seq_one_letter_code
_entity_poly.pdbx_strand_id
1 'polypeptide(L)' 'MSSKNKKKTKQGFLPDLEPSCPCCGSEEVIGISRVVGYFSVIENWNESKKSELKRRQKGKYWTDEPI' A
#
# COMPACT_ATOMS: atom_id res chain seq x y z
N MET A 1 -33.73 -19.97 -3.91
CA MET A 1 -32.69 -20.13 -4.95
C MET A 1 -31.74 -18.94 -4.91
N SER A 2 -30.45 -19.22 -4.71
CA SER A 2 -29.28 -18.33 -4.90
C SER A 2 -29.13 -17.10 -3.99
N SER A 3 -28.64 -17.31 -2.76
CA SER A 3 -27.96 -16.26 -2.00
C SER A 3 -26.61 -15.98 -2.66
N LYS A 4 -26.54 -14.90 -3.43
CA LYS A 4 -25.29 -14.39 -4.02
C LYS A 4 -24.36 -13.92 -2.90
N ASN A 5 -23.40 -14.75 -2.53
CA ASN A 5 -22.35 -14.42 -1.57
C ASN A 5 -21.43 -13.37 -2.22
N LYS A 6 -21.64 -12.09 -1.90
CA LYS A 6 -20.78 -10.99 -2.37
C LYS A 6 -19.40 -11.17 -1.72
N LYS A 7 -18.45 -11.73 -2.45
CA LYS A 7 -17.02 -11.71 -2.08
C LYS A 7 -16.62 -10.25 -1.88
N LYS A 8 -16.41 -9.83 -0.63
CA LYS A 8 -15.85 -8.51 -0.30
C LYS A 8 -14.42 -8.49 -0.84
N THR A 9 -14.22 -7.86 -1.98
CA THR A 9 -12.87 -7.52 -2.47
C THR A 9 -12.25 -6.58 -1.44
N LYS A 10 -11.17 -7.00 -0.77
CA LYS A 10 -10.38 -6.11 0.07
C LYS A 10 -9.64 -5.14 -0.85
N GLN A 11 -10.28 -4.02 -1.17
CA GLN A 11 -9.64 -2.95 -1.93
C GLN A 11 -8.44 -2.47 -1.09
N GLY A 12 -7.22 -2.67 -1.60
CA GLY A 12 -6.00 -2.20 -0.94
C GLY A 12 -6.08 -0.71 -0.64
N PHE A 13 -5.46 -0.27 0.47
CA PHE A 13 -5.46 1.13 0.88
C PHE A 13 -4.80 2.06 -0.16
N LEU A 14 -3.91 1.52 -0.99
CA LEU A 14 -3.26 2.17 -2.11
C LEU A 14 -3.62 1.45 -3.42
N PRO A 15 -3.83 2.17 -4.53
CA PRO A 15 -4.19 1.58 -5.81
C PRO A 15 -3.10 0.66 -6.39
N ASP A 16 -1.83 0.88 -6.03
CA ASP A 16 -0.68 0.10 -6.49
C ASP A 16 -0.29 -1.04 -5.52
N LEU A 17 -1.04 -1.28 -4.43
CA LEU A 17 -0.70 -2.33 -3.46
C LEU A 17 -1.44 -3.62 -3.80
N GLU A 18 -0.70 -4.62 -4.27
CA GLU A 18 -1.19 -5.98 -4.47
C GLU A 18 -1.69 -6.57 -3.14
N PRO A 19 -2.94 -7.07 -3.06
CA PRO A 19 -3.52 -7.57 -1.82
C PRO A 19 -3.04 -8.99 -1.45
N SER A 20 -2.09 -9.55 -2.20
CA SER A 20 -1.59 -10.91 -1.99
C SER A 20 -0.08 -11.02 -2.21
N CYS A 21 0.57 -11.94 -1.50
CA CYS A 21 1.99 -12.22 -1.65
C CYS A 21 2.28 -12.85 -3.02
N PRO A 22 3.17 -12.28 -3.86
CA PRO A 22 3.47 -12.82 -5.18
C PRO A 22 4.23 -14.16 -5.15
N CYS A 23 4.81 -14.55 -4.01
CA CYS A 23 5.57 -15.79 -3.87
C CYS A 23 4.69 -17.00 -3.51
N CYS A 24 3.65 -16.81 -2.70
CA CYS A 24 2.83 -17.91 -2.15
C CYS A 24 1.32 -17.72 -2.29
N GLY A 25 0.86 -16.56 -2.77
CA GLY A 25 -0.55 -16.23 -2.93
C GLY A 25 -1.31 -15.92 -1.63
N SER A 26 -0.61 -15.85 -0.48
CA SER A 26 -1.25 -15.52 0.80
C SER A 26 -1.87 -14.12 0.78
N GLU A 27 -3.08 -14.00 1.32
CA GLU A 27 -3.78 -12.72 1.53
C GLU A 27 -3.42 -12.07 2.87
N GLU A 28 -2.62 -12.72 3.71
CA GLU A 28 -2.13 -12.20 4.99
C GLU A 28 -0.89 -11.32 4.80
N VAL A 29 -1.08 -10.21 4.07
CA VAL A 29 -0.03 -9.21 3.82
C VAL A 29 -0.31 -7.91 4.58
N ILE A 30 0.75 -7.19 4.93
CA ILE A 30 0.67 -5.88 5.59
C ILE A 30 1.27 -4.78 4.71
N GLY A 31 0.72 -3.57 4.81
CA GLY A 31 1.24 -2.41 4.11
C GLY A 31 2.35 -1.72 4.92
N ILE A 32 3.52 -1.51 4.32
CA ILE A 32 4.59 -0.72 4.95
C ILE A 32 5.00 0.46 4.05
N SER A 33 5.33 1.60 4.66
CA SER A 33 5.84 2.77 3.94
C SER A 33 6.91 3.50 4.76
N ARG A 34 7.79 4.23 4.08
CA ARG A 34 8.87 4.98 4.70
C ARG A 34 8.38 6.34 5.20
N VAL A 35 8.75 6.69 6.43
CA VAL A 35 8.48 7.98 7.09
C VAL A 35 9.79 8.49 7.70
N VAL A 36 10.25 9.67 7.30
CA VAL A 36 11.47 10.34 7.83
C VAL A 36 12.66 9.37 8.04
N GLY A 37 12.90 8.51 7.05
CA GLY A 37 14.06 7.62 7.05
C GLY A 37 13.81 6.16 7.48
N TYR A 38 12.74 5.84 8.22
CA TYR A 38 12.45 4.47 8.70
C TYR A 38 11.14 3.90 8.15
N PHE A 39 10.98 2.58 8.19
CA PHE A 39 9.75 1.88 7.75
C PHE A 39 8.71 1.82 8.87
N SER A 40 7.44 1.99 8.51
CA SER A 40 6.31 1.91 9.43
C SER A 40 5.11 1.22 8.77
N VAL A 41 4.34 0.48 9.57
CA VAL A 41 3.12 -0.22 9.13
C VAL A 41 1.98 0.79 8.92
N ILE A 42 1.41 0.82 7.71
CA ILE A 42 0.41 1.80 7.26
C ILE A 42 -0.91 1.60 8.01
N GLU A 43 -1.30 0.36 8.30
CA GLU A 43 -2.51 0.05 9.06
C GLU A 43 -2.58 0.79 10.40
N ASN A 44 -1.43 0.90 11.09
CA ASN A 44 -1.27 1.60 12.37
C ASN A 44 -1.27 3.14 12.26
N TRP A 45 -1.32 3.71 11.05
CA TRP A 45 -1.32 5.16 10.88
C TRP A 45 -2.69 5.76 11.18
N ASN A 46 -2.67 6.97 11.75
CA ASN A 46 -3.88 7.79 11.88
C ASN A 46 -4.38 8.28 10.51
N GLU A 47 -5.60 8.81 10.48
CA GLU A 47 -6.25 9.27 9.24
C GLU A 47 -5.46 10.38 8.53
N SER A 48 -4.85 11.28 9.28
CA SER A 48 -4.02 12.37 8.73
C SER A 48 -2.83 11.84 7.92
N LYS A 49 -2.06 10.89 8.49
CA LYS A 49 -0.93 10.25 7.78
C LYS A 49 -1.39 9.42 6.58
N LYS A 50 -2.53 8.74 6.70
CA LYS A 50 -3.19 8.02 5.60
C LYS A 50 -3.56 8.97 4.45
N SER A 51 -4.08 10.16 4.76
CA SER A 51 -4.39 11.17 3.74
C SER A 51 -3.15 11.81 3.11
N GLU A 52 -2.09 12.00 3.89
CA GLU A 52 -0.78 12.46 3.40
C GLU A 52 -0.20 11.46 2.40
N LEU A 53 -0.21 10.17 2.75
CA LEU A 53 0.28 9.10 1.87
C LEU A 53 -0.41 9.09 0.51
N LYS A 54 -1.74 9.28 0.48
CA LYS A 54 -2.53 9.34 -0.77
C LYS A 54 -2.15 10.54 -1.65
N ARG A 55 -1.63 11.61 -1.07
CA ARG A 55 -1.22 12.83 -1.79
C ARG A 55 0.24 12.81 -2.22
N ARG A 56 1.04 11.82 -1.82
CA ARG A 56 2.43 11.69 -2.26
C ARG A 56 2.49 11.50 -3.77
N GLN A 57 3.35 12.28 -4.42
CA GLN A 57 3.63 12.16 -5.84
C GLN A 57 4.81 11.20 -6.06
N LYS A 58 4.76 10.39 -7.11
CA LYS A 58 5.90 9.58 -7.55
C LYS A 58 6.94 10.53 -8.15
N GLY A 59 8.08 10.69 -7.48
CA GLY A 59 9.20 11.52 -7.95
C GLY A 59 10.22 10.73 -8.79
N LYS A 60 10.93 11.43 -9.68
CA LYS A 60 12.12 10.92 -10.37
C LYS A 60 13.36 11.39 -9.59
N TYR A 61 13.87 10.54 -8.72
CA TYR A 61 15.00 10.86 -7.83
C TYR A 61 16.34 10.34 -8.34
N TRP A 62 16.35 9.70 -9.52
CA TRP A 62 17.57 9.29 -10.19
C TRP A 62 18.09 10.48 -11.00
N THR A 63 19.35 10.85 -10.79
CA THR A 63 20.08 11.77 -11.64
C THR A 63 21.07 10.96 -12.46
N ASP A 64 21.05 11.10 -13.78
CA ASP A 64 22.01 10.44 -14.69
C ASP A 64 23.41 11.05 -14.62
N GLU A 65 23.61 12.13 -13.85
CA GLU A 65 24.89 12.81 -13.72
C GLU A 65 25.70 12.27 -12.54
N PRO A 66 26.99 11.92 -12.75
CA PRO A 66 27.88 11.54 -11.67
C PRO A 66 28.21 12.76 -10.79
N ILE A 67 28.22 12.53 -9.48
CA ILE A 67 28.63 13.47 -8.41
C ILE A 67 30.10 13.85 -8.52
#